data_AF-A0A158IHT8-F1
#
_entry.id   AF-A0A158IHT8-F1
#
_cell.length_a   1.000
_cell.length_b   1.000
_cell.length_c   1.000
_cell.angle_alpha   90.00
_cell.angle_beta   90.00
_cell.angle_gamma   90.00
#
_symmetry.space_group_name_H-M   'P 1'
#
loop_
_entity.id
_entity.type
_entity.pdbx_description
1 polymer ?
#
loop_
_entity_poly.entity_id
_entity_poly.type
_entity_poly.pdbx_seq_one_letter_code
_entity_poly.pdbx_strand_id
1 'polypeptide(L)'
;MTINTKIADHYEAYVPQGENWLATHPEDTFGGIDKSAWREISPKSTAVAKEAYEAWVARLVKQFKASEFDFDALNTPEGFEAFHASSVEDIQAYWAARGLEAQSHHAVFFMVDSAVRFFRRTDNNRWPVLHQAVRKYGHTVLNEPSQSLLKELFADEKRYTSAGTTEEVDASYKTRQARIRDFCGQYGGSPLVVDAYARSRTNTHGG
;
A
#
# COMPACT_ATOMS: atom_id res chain seq x y z
N MET A 1 6.54 2.76 24.71
CA MET A 1 7.10 2.95 23.35
C MET A 1 7.62 4.37 23.28
N THR A 2 8.89 4.57 22.92
CA THR A 2 9.45 5.92 22.80
C THR A 2 9.30 6.36 21.36
N ILE A 3 8.33 7.25 21.12
CA ILE A 3 8.06 7.83 19.81
C ILE A 3 8.81 9.17 19.67
N ASN A 4 9.29 9.46 18.46
CA ASN A 4 9.84 10.77 18.13
C ASN A 4 8.70 11.79 17.98
N THR A 5 8.37 12.49 19.06
CA THR A 5 7.25 13.43 19.12
C THR A 5 7.37 14.55 18.10
N LYS A 6 8.58 15.05 17.81
CA LYS A 6 8.78 16.10 16.80
C LYS A 6 8.31 15.67 15.40
N ILE A 7 8.61 14.43 15.01
CA ILE A 7 8.15 13.90 13.72
C ILE A 7 6.65 13.61 13.77
N ALA A 8 6.16 13.08 14.88
CA ALA A 8 4.74 12.77 15.07
C ALA A 8 3.86 14.04 15.00
N ASP A 9 4.25 15.12 15.67
CA ASP A 9 3.55 16.41 15.65
C ASP A 9 3.54 17.03 14.24
N HIS A 10 4.66 16.90 13.50
CA HIS A 10 4.72 17.35 12.11
C HIS A 10 3.86 16.49 11.19
N TYR A 11 3.78 15.17 11.43
CA TYR A 11 2.86 14.30 10.71
C TYR A 11 1.41 14.71 10.99
N GLU A 12 1.02 14.92 12.24
CA GLU A 12 -0.33 15.33 12.62
C GLU A 12 -0.74 16.64 11.92
N ALA A 13 0.15 17.63 11.88
CA ALA A 13 -0.07 18.87 11.14
C ALA A 13 -0.19 18.65 9.61
N TYR A 14 0.45 17.61 9.07
CA TYR A 14 0.39 17.24 7.65
C TYR A 14 -0.88 16.47 7.28
N VAL A 15 -1.56 15.81 8.22
CA VAL A 15 -2.71 14.91 7.94
C VAL A 15 -3.75 15.54 7.00
N PRO A 16 -4.25 16.78 7.21
CA PRO A 16 -5.25 17.36 6.31
C PRO A 16 -4.75 17.53 4.87
N GLN A 17 -3.47 17.91 4.72
CA GLN A 17 -2.83 18.03 3.40
C GLN A 17 -2.68 16.66 2.75
N GLY A 18 -2.23 15.65 3.51
CA GLY A 18 -2.06 14.28 3.03
C GLY A 18 -3.37 13.64 2.57
N GLU A 19 -4.46 13.80 3.34
CA GLU A 19 -5.79 13.32 2.97
C GLU A 19 -6.30 13.98 1.69
N ASN A 20 -6.15 15.30 1.57
CA ASN A 20 -6.52 16.02 0.36
C ASN A 20 -5.68 15.57 -0.85
N TRP A 21 -4.38 15.36 -0.65
CA TRP A 21 -3.50 14.84 -1.69
C TRP A 21 -3.92 13.44 -2.13
N LEU A 22 -4.22 12.52 -1.21
CA LEU A 22 -4.69 11.18 -1.57
C LEU A 22 -5.99 11.19 -2.37
N ALA A 23 -6.92 12.10 -2.03
CA ALA A 23 -8.20 12.20 -2.71
C ALA A 23 -8.09 12.76 -4.14
N THR A 24 -7.17 13.71 -4.37
CA THR A 24 -7.15 14.55 -5.58
C THR A 24 -5.96 14.32 -6.49
N HIS A 25 -4.83 13.84 -5.97
CA HIS A 25 -3.62 13.71 -6.77
C HIS A 25 -3.76 12.56 -7.78
N PRO A 26 -3.44 12.80 -9.06
CA PRO A 26 -3.52 11.76 -10.07
C PRO A 26 -2.57 10.61 -9.72
N GLU A 27 -2.99 9.40 -10.09
CA GLU A 27 -2.09 8.26 -10.14
C GLU A 27 -1.67 8.12 -11.61
N ASP A 28 -0.44 8.53 -11.91
CA ASP A 28 0.09 8.59 -13.27
C ASP A 28 0.42 7.20 -13.84
N THR A 29 0.31 6.17 -13.00
CA THR A 29 0.63 4.78 -13.36
C THR A 29 -0.54 3.85 -13.11
N PHE A 30 -0.89 3.04 -14.11
CA PHE A 30 -1.96 2.08 -13.97
C PHE A 30 -1.58 1.03 -12.91
N GLY A 31 -2.37 0.93 -11.85
CA GLY A 31 -2.06 0.09 -10.70
C GLY A 31 -0.98 0.65 -9.75
N GLY A 32 -0.52 1.89 -9.90
CA GLY A 32 0.31 2.54 -8.88
C GLY A 32 1.75 2.01 -8.73
N ILE A 33 2.29 1.36 -9.76
CA ILE A 33 3.70 0.94 -9.83
C ILE A 33 4.35 1.56 -11.07
N ASP A 34 5.26 2.51 -10.83
CA ASP A 34 6.06 3.13 -11.87
C ASP A 34 7.28 2.29 -12.28
N LYS A 35 8.00 2.75 -13.31
CA LYS A 35 9.16 2.04 -13.85
C LYS A 35 10.31 1.89 -12.84
N SER A 36 10.49 2.85 -11.92
CA SER A 36 11.49 2.78 -10.85
C SER A 36 11.10 1.72 -9.81
N ALA A 37 9.87 1.77 -9.31
CA ALA A 37 9.34 0.82 -8.34
C ALA A 37 9.38 -0.62 -8.89
N TRP A 38 9.09 -0.82 -10.18
CA TRP A 38 9.24 -2.13 -10.82
C TRP A 38 10.66 -2.72 -10.74
N ARG A 39 11.69 -1.87 -10.84
CA ARG A 39 13.09 -2.30 -10.74
C ARG A 39 13.48 -2.69 -9.31
N GLU A 40 12.82 -2.10 -8.32
CA GLU A 40 13.03 -2.44 -6.90
C GLU A 40 12.38 -3.78 -6.55
N ILE A 41 11.18 -4.05 -7.09
CA ILE A 41 10.44 -5.31 -6.88
C ILE A 41 11.16 -6.49 -7.53
N SER A 42 11.59 -6.30 -8.79
CA SER A 42 12.33 -7.31 -9.53
C SER A 42 13.31 -6.60 -10.47
N PRO A 43 14.61 -6.60 -10.15
CA PRO A 43 15.63 -6.02 -11.04
C PRO A 43 15.66 -6.65 -12.44
N LYS A 44 15.13 -7.89 -12.55
CA LYS A 44 14.95 -8.63 -13.80
C LYS A 44 13.54 -8.49 -14.40
N SER A 45 12.69 -7.62 -13.84
CA SER A 45 11.31 -7.45 -14.27
C SER A 45 11.26 -7.17 -15.77
N THR A 46 10.63 -8.09 -16.48
CA THR A 46 10.42 -7.98 -17.93
C THR A 46 9.18 -7.13 -18.21
N ALA A 47 9.01 -6.69 -19.46
CA ALA A 47 7.75 -6.11 -19.90
C ALA A 47 6.56 -7.05 -19.61
N VAL A 48 6.78 -8.36 -19.71
CA VAL A 48 5.77 -9.41 -19.44
C VAL A 48 5.28 -9.39 -18.00
N ALA A 49 6.16 -9.23 -17.00
CA ALA A 49 5.76 -9.16 -15.60
C ALA A 49 4.88 -7.93 -15.33
N LYS A 50 5.28 -6.78 -15.87
CA LYS A 50 4.50 -5.54 -15.78
C LYS A 50 3.12 -5.70 -16.44
N GLU A 51 3.07 -6.23 -17.67
CA GLU A 51 1.82 -6.46 -18.40
C GLU A 51 0.91 -7.44 -17.66
N ALA A 52 1.46 -8.48 -17.04
CA ALA A 52 0.69 -9.42 -16.23
C ALA A 52 0.06 -8.72 -15.03
N TYR A 53 0.82 -7.92 -14.29
CA TYR A 53 0.31 -7.12 -13.18
C TYR A 53 -0.79 -6.14 -13.62
N GLU A 54 -0.55 -5.35 -14.67
CA GLU A 54 -1.54 -4.40 -15.17
C GLU A 54 -2.81 -5.13 -15.63
N ALA A 55 -2.69 -6.30 -16.25
CA ALA A 55 -3.85 -7.12 -16.61
C ALA A 55 -4.59 -7.68 -15.38
N TRP A 56 -3.89 -7.99 -14.28
CA TRP A 56 -4.50 -8.37 -13.00
C TRP A 56 -5.25 -7.19 -12.37
N VAL A 57 -4.66 -6.00 -12.32
CA VAL A 57 -5.33 -4.78 -11.84
C VAL A 57 -6.57 -4.46 -12.71
N ALA A 58 -6.46 -4.63 -14.03
CA ALA A 58 -7.60 -4.45 -14.93
C ALA A 58 -8.73 -5.46 -14.67
N ARG A 59 -8.41 -6.67 -14.19
CA ARG A 59 -9.39 -7.64 -13.73
C ARG A 59 -10.09 -7.15 -12.45
N LEU A 60 -9.36 -6.70 -11.44
CA LEU A 60 -9.95 -6.10 -10.24
C LEU A 60 -10.90 -4.94 -10.57
N VAL A 61 -10.48 -4.05 -11.49
CA VAL A 61 -11.32 -2.97 -12.01
C VAL A 61 -12.64 -3.52 -12.58
N LYS A 62 -12.61 -4.61 -13.36
CA LYS A 62 -13.82 -5.21 -13.92
C LYS A 62 -14.72 -5.79 -12.82
N GLN A 63 -14.15 -6.47 -11.83
CA GLN A 63 -14.90 -7.06 -10.73
C GLN A 63 -15.59 -5.99 -9.86
N PHE A 64 -14.90 -4.88 -9.56
CA PHE A 64 -15.52 -3.71 -8.92
C PHE A 64 -16.61 -3.07 -9.79
N LYS A 65 -16.46 -3.06 -11.12
CA LYS A 65 -17.51 -2.53 -12.02
C LYS A 65 -18.74 -3.45 -12.05
N ALA A 66 -18.52 -4.75 -11.91
CA ALA A 66 -19.55 -5.78 -11.87
C ALA A 66 -20.20 -5.93 -10.49
N SER A 67 -19.75 -5.18 -9.47
CA SER A 67 -20.20 -5.30 -8.07
C SER A 67 -20.03 -6.73 -7.53
N GLU A 68 -18.94 -7.39 -7.90
CA GLU A 68 -18.57 -8.72 -7.37
C GLU A 68 -18.06 -8.67 -5.93
N PHE A 69 -17.83 -7.47 -5.40
CA PHE A 69 -17.43 -7.24 -4.00
C PHE A 69 -18.59 -6.63 -3.22
N ASP A 70 -18.76 -7.09 -1.99
CA ASP A 70 -19.59 -6.42 -1.00
C ASP A 70 -18.83 -5.20 -0.45
N PHE A 71 -19.19 -4.02 -0.93
CA PHE A 71 -18.55 -2.77 -0.53
C PHE A 71 -18.82 -2.39 0.93
N ASP A 72 -19.95 -2.81 1.50
CA ASP A 72 -20.27 -2.53 2.90
C ASP A 72 -19.41 -3.41 3.81
N ALA A 73 -19.25 -4.69 3.46
CA ALA A 73 -18.32 -5.58 4.15
C ALA A 73 -16.88 -5.05 4.08
N LEU A 74 -16.45 -4.57 2.91
CA LEU A 74 -15.11 -4.00 2.68
C LEU A 74 -14.85 -2.73 3.51
N ASN A 75 -15.89 -1.98 3.91
CA ASN A 75 -15.76 -0.75 4.68
C ASN A 75 -15.60 -0.97 6.20
N THR A 76 -15.11 -2.14 6.60
CA THR A 76 -14.73 -2.49 7.97
C THR A 76 -13.25 -2.87 8.02
N PRO A 77 -12.55 -2.71 9.17
CA PRO A 77 -11.17 -3.18 9.30
C PRO A 77 -11.01 -4.66 8.93
N GLU A 78 -11.91 -5.51 9.43
CA GLU A 78 -11.85 -6.96 9.23
C GLU A 78 -12.13 -7.34 7.77
N GLY A 79 -13.15 -6.73 7.15
CA GLY A 79 -13.48 -6.98 5.75
C GLY A 79 -12.41 -6.47 4.80
N PHE A 80 -11.74 -5.35 5.12
CA PHE A 80 -10.64 -4.85 4.32
C PHE A 80 -9.40 -5.74 4.40
N GLU A 81 -9.05 -6.23 5.59
CA GLU A 81 -7.94 -7.19 5.77
C GLU A 81 -8.23 -8.52 5.05
N ALA A 82 -9.49 -9.00 5.08
CA ALA A 82 -9.89 -10.18 4.33
C ALA A 82 -9.79 -9.97 2.80
N PHE A 83 -10.20 -8.80 2.30
CA PHE A 83 -10.04 -8.42 0.90
C PHE A 83 -8.56 -8.34 0.49
N HIS A 84 -7.69 -7.79 1.35
CA HIS A 84 -6.25 -7.70 1.12
C HIS A 84 -5.63 -9.10 1.04
N ALA A 85 -5.91 -9.96 2.01
CA ALA A 85 -5.44 -11.35 2.03
C ALA A 85 -5.90 -12.13 0.77
N SER A 86 -7.16 -11.99 0.38
CA SER A 86 -7.68 -12.58 -0.85
C SER A 86 -6.96 -12.05 -2.10
N SER A 87 -6.60 -10.76 -2.13
CA SER A 87 -5.87 -10.17 -3.25
C SER A 87 -4.43 -10.69 -3.36
N VAL A 88 -3.78 -10.97 -2.22
CA VAL A 88 -2.46 -11.62 -2.14
C VAL A 88 -2.49 -13.02 -2.73
N GLU A 89 -3.49 -13.84 -2.35
CA GLU A 89 -3.66 -15.19 -2.91
C GLU A 89 -4.02 -15.14 -4.40
N ASP A 90 -4.91 -14.24 -4.79
CA ASP A 90 -5.40 -14.12 -6.17
C ASP A 90 -4.29 -13.70 -7.14
N ILE A 91 -3.43 -12.74 -6.78
CA ILE A 91 -2.32 -12.36 -7.66
C ILE A 91 -1.29 -13.49 -7.77
N GLN A 92 -1.00 -14.23 -6.70
CA GLN A 92 -0.10 -15.39 -6.74
C GLN A 92 -0.64 -16.47 -7.67
N ALA A 93 -1.93 -16.81 -7.55
CA ALA A 93 -2.58 -17.78 -8.43
C ALA A 93 -2.60 -17.29 -9.89
N TYR A 94 -2.89 -16.01 -10.11
CA TYR A 94 -2.88 -15.39 -11.43
C TYR A 94 -1.50 -15.43 -12.10
N TRP A 95 -0.44 -15.25 -11.30
CA TRP A 95 0.95 -15.33 -11.74
C TRP A 95 1.32 -16.75 -12.15
N ALA A 96 1.01 -17.72 -11.29
CA ALA A 96 1.27 -19.14 -11.52
C ALA A 96 0.52 -19.67 -12.75
N ALA A 97 -0.74 -19.27 -12.95
CA ALA A 97 -1.54 -19.66 -14.11
C ALA A 97 -0.95 -19.21 -15.46
N ARG A 98 -0.06 -18.21 -15.45
CA ARG A 98 0.67 -17.74 -16.63
C ARG A 98 2.05 -18.38 -16.82
N GLY A 99 2.43 -19.30 -15.94
CA GLY A 99 3.77 -19.91 -15.95
C GLY A 99 4.89 -18.91 -15.65
N LEU A 100 4.58 -17.80 -14.98
CA LEU A 100 5.56 -16.81 -14.59
C LEU A 100 6.30 -17.26 -13.32
N GLU A 101 7.56 -16.86 -13.19
CA GLU A 101 8.37 -17.12 -11.99
C GLU A 101 7.69 -16.51 -10.76
N ALA A 102 7.56 -17.33 -9.72
CA ALA A 102 6.96 -16.91 -8.46
C ALA A 102 7.71 -15.70 -7.88
N GLN A 103 6.96 -14.67 -7.52
CA GLN A 103 7.53 -13.48 -6.90
C GLN A 103 7.80 -13.74 -5.41
N SER A 104 8.76 -13.00 -4.84
CA SER A 104 8.94 -13.02 -3.38
C SER A 104 7.66 -12.56 -2.68
N HIS A 105 7.46 -13.01 -1.44
CA HIS A 105 6.24 -12.62 -0.70
C HIS A 105 6.16 -11.11 -0.47
N HIS A 106 7.30 -10.44 -0.27
CA HIS A 106 7.36 -8.98 -0.20
C HIS A 106 6.93 -8.30 -1.51
N ALA A 107 7.39 -8.82 -2.66
CA ALA A 107 6.99 -8.30 -3.96
C ALA A 107 5.47 -8.41 -4.17
N VAL A 108 4.87 -9.52 -3.72
CA VAL A 108 3.42 -9.71 -3.75
C VAL A 108 2.70 -8.66 -2.90
N PHE A 109 3.13 -8.43 -1.65
CA PHE A 109 2.54 -7.38 -0.82
C PHE A 109 2.67 -6.00 -1.46
N PHE A 110 3.85 -5.68 -2.01
CA PHE A 110 4.06 -4.41 -2.70
C PHE A 110 3.07 -4.25 -3.87
N MET A 111 2.89 -5.29 -4.69
CA MET A 111 1.95 -5.28 -5.80
C MET A 111 0.51 -5.05 -5.34
N VAL A 112 0.08 -5.75 -4.29
CA VAL A 112 -1.27 -5.59 -3.74
C VAL A 112 -1.46 -4.20 -3.14
N ASP A 113 -0.53 -3.72 -2.32
CA ASP A 113 -0.63 -2.41 -1.66
C ASP A 113 -0.69 -1.27 -2.70
N SER A 114 0.14 -1.35 -3.74
CA SER A 114 0.11 -0.39 -4.86
C SER A 114 -1.21 -0.44 -5.64
N ALA A 115 -1.73 -1.63 -5.95
CA ALA A 115 -3.01 -1.77 -6.64
C ALA A 115 -4.18 -1.27 -5.79
N VAL A 116 -4.19 -1.58 -4.50
CA VAL A 116 -5.21 -1.11 -3.56
C VAL A 116 -5.15 0.41 -3.45
N ARG A 117 -3.97 0.98 -3.26
CA ARG A 117 -3.74 2.45 -3.25
C ARG A 117 -4.21 3.10 -4.55
N PHE A 118 -4.11 2.44 -5.71
CA PHE A 118 -4.61 2.97 -6.99
C PHE A 118 -6.13 3.28 -6.95
N PHE A 119 -6.92 2.54 -6.15
CA PHE A 119 -8.36 2.77 -5.97
C PHE A 119 -8.72 3.88 -4.97
N ARG A 120 -7.76 4.63 -4.43
CA ARG A 120 -8.03 5.69 -3.43
C ARG A 120 -8.76 6.93 -3.98
N ARG A 121 -8.61 7.19 -5.28
CA ARG A 121 -8.96 8.49 -5.91
C ARG A 121 -10.46 8.63 -6.14
N THR A 122 -11.02 9.78 -5.80
CA THR A 122 -12.47 10.04 -5.86
C THR A 122 -13.02 10.51 -7.20
N ASP A 123 -12.16 10.93 -8.14
CA ASP A 123 -12.61 11.58 -9.39
C ASP A 123 -13.41 10.67 -10.32
N ASN A 124 -13.33 9.35 -10.13
CA ASN A 124 -14.23 8.40 -10.77
C ASN A 124 -15.30 7.94 -9.77
N ASN A 125 -16.15 8.88 -9.31
CA ASN A 125 -17.17 8.79 -8.24
C ASN A 125 -18.19 7.62 -8.35
N ARG A 126 -17.92 6.66 -9.23
CA ARG A 126 -18.57 5.39 -9.46
C ARG A 126 -18.47 4.43 -8.26
N TRP A 127 -17.45 4.57 -7.40
CA TRP A 127 -17.25 3.70 -6.22
C TRP A 127 -16.90 4.46 -4.93
N PRO A 128 -17.81 5.32 -4.44
CA PRO A 128 -17.52 6.17 -3.28
C PRO A 128 -17.15 5.36 -2.03
N VAL A 129 -17.79 4.21 -1.81
CA VAL A 129 -17.51 3.33 -0.67
C VAL A 129 -16.13 2.69 -0.78
N LEU A 130 -15.74 2.20 -1.97
CA LEU A 130 -14.39 1.66 -2.20
C LEU A 130 -13.32 2.71 -1.92
N HIS A 131 -13.47 3.93 -2.44
CA HIS A 131 -12.49 4.99 -2.26
C HIS A 131 -12.37 5.39 -0.77
N GLN A 132 -13.49 5.42 -0.05
CA GLN A 132 -13.49 5.69 1.39
C GLN A 132 -12.79 4.57 2.16
N ALA A 133 -13.12 3.31 1.88
CA ALA A 133 -12.52 2.18 2.56
C ALA A 133 -11.01 2.08 2.28
N VAL A 134 -10.58 2.28 1.02
CA VAL A 134 -9.16 2.32 0.66
C VAL A 134 -8.43 3.46 1.36
N ARG A 135 -8.99 4.66 1.41
CA ARG A 135 -8.34 5.79 2.12
C ARG A 135 -8.25 5.55 3.62
N LYS A 136 -9.21 4.83 4.21
CA LYS A 136 -9.26 4.59 5.65
C LYS A 136 -8.41 3.40 6.09
N TYR A 137 -8.43 2.30 5.35
CA TYR A 137 -7.86 1.01 5.75
C TYR A 137 -6.72 0.54 4.85
N GLY A 138 -6.49 1.19 3.70
CA GLY A 138 -5.41 0.86 2.78
C GLY A 138 -4.06 0.84 3.48
N HIS A 139 -3.30 -0.22 3.26
CA HIS A 139 -1.99 -0.43 3.87
C HIS A 139 -0.95 0.55 3.34
N THR A 140 0.02 0.92 4.18
CA THR A 140 1.19 1.69 3.76
C THR A 140 2.03 0.82 2.84
N VAL A 141 2.37 1.31 1.65
CA VAL A 141 3.37 0.66 0.80
C VAL A 141 4.71 0.73 1.51
N LEU A 142 5.25 -0.41 1.96
CA LEU A 142 6.52 -0.49 2.70
C LEU A 142 7.74 -0.36 1.76
N ASN A 143 7.81 0.74 1.01
CA ASN A 143 8.96 1.18 0.23
C ASN A 143 10.07 1.78 1.14
N GLU A 144 11.21 2.13 0.55
CA GLU A 144 12.35 2.72 1.29
C GLU A 144 11.98 3.98 2.10
N PRO A 145 11.27 5.00 1.53
CA PRO A 145 10.82 6.16 2.30
C PRO A 145 9.99 5.78 3.54
N SER A 146 8.98 4.93 3.38
CA SER A 146 8.11 4.51 4.48
C SER A 146 8.90 3.75 5.55
N GLN A 147 9.79 2.83 5.15
CA GLN A 147 10.63 2.11 6.10
C GLN A 147 11.60 3.02 6.85
N SER A 148 12.12 4.06 6.20
CA SER A 148 13.02 5.05 6.82
C SER A 148 12.26 5.90 7.83
N LEU A 149 11.06 6.38 7.47
CA LEU A 149 10.18 7.10 8.38
C LEU A 149 9.88 6.29 9.66
N LEU A 150 9.57 5.00 9.54
CA LEU A 150 9.29 4.16 10.72
C LEU A 150 10.48 4.05 11.67
N LYS A 151 11.70 3.92 11.14
CA LYS A 151 12.93 3.90 11.95
C LYS A 151 13.19 5.21 12.69
N GLU A 152 12.82 6.33 12.07
CA GLU A 152 12.96 7.64 12.71
C GLU A 152 11.85 7.92 13.74
N LEU A 153 10.65 7.38 13.51
CA LEU A 153 9.50 7.51 14.40
C LEU A 153 9.65 6.65 15.66
N PHE A 154 10.08 5.40 15.53
CA PHE A 154 10.14 4.45 16.63
C PHE A 154 11.58 4.02 16.91
N ALA A 155 12.08 4.36 18.09
CA ALA A 155 13.46 4.05 18.49
C ALA A 155 13.76 2.54 18.55
N ASP A 156 12.72 1.71 18.73
CA ASP A 156 12.79 0.25 18.78
C ASP A 156 12.41 -0.42 17.44
N GLU A 157 12.25 0.35 16.35
CA GLU A 157 11.84 -0.19 15.06
C GLU A 157 12.85 -1.23 14.57
N LYS A 158 12.39 -2.47 14.49
CA LYS A 158 13.18 -3.54 13.87
C LYS A 158 13.25 -3.27 12.37
N ARG A 159 14.31 -3.74 11.71
CA ARG A 159 14.36 -3.73 10.24
C ARG A 159 13.23 -4.61 9.68
N TYR A 160 12.53 -4.12 8.65
CA TYR A 160 11.56 -4.93 7.90
C TYR A 160 12.28 -6.08 7.21
N THR A 161 11.77 -7.30 7.39
CA THR A 161 12.23 -8.52 6.72
C THR A 161 11.55 -8.63 5.36
N SER A 162 12.28 -8.32 4.28
CA SER A 162 11.80 -8.40 2.90
C SER A 162 12.18 -9.69 2.16
N ALA A 163 13.01 -10.54 2.78
CA ALA A 163 13.49 -11.80 2.24
C ALA A 163 13.54 -12.85 3.35
N GLY A 164 13.32 -14.12 3.00
CA GLY A 164 13.21 -15.22 3.96
C GLY A 164 12.03 -16.12 3.61
N THR A 165 11.55 -16.86 4.60
CA THR A 165 10.31 -17.64 4.48
C THR A 165 9.09 -16.74 4.35
N THR A 166 8.00 -17.27 3.80
CA THR A 166 6.72 -16.56 3.68
C THR A 166 6.24 -16.07 5.04
N GLU A 167 6.34 -16.92 6.07
CA GLU A 167 5.90 -16.65 7.43
C GLU A 167 6.70 -15.53 8.09
N GLU A 168 8.01 -15.47 7.88
CA GLU A 168 8.87 -14.40 8.41
C GLU A 168 8.53 -13.05 7.78
N VAL A 169 8.32 -13.03 6.46
CA VAL A 169 7.97 -11.80 5.73
C VAL A 169 6.57 -11.33 6.13
N ASP A 170 5.58 -12.24 6.19
CA ASP A 170 4.20 -11.96 6.61
C ASP A 170 4.13 -11.40 8.04
N ALA A 171 4.78 -12.08 8.99
CA ALA A 171 4.81 -11.62 10.39
C ALA A 171 5.48 -10.24 10.51
N SER A 172 6.58 -10.03 9.77
CA SER A 172 7.26 -8.74 9.71
C SER A 172 6.37 -7.65 9.13
N TYR A 173 5.68 -7.93 8.01
CA TYR A 173 4.76 -7.02 7.33
C TYR A 173 3.58 -6.62 8.24
N LYS A 174 2.87 -7.61 8.80
CA LYS A 174 1.74 -7.39 9.70
C LYS A 174 2.12 -6.57 10.94
N THR A 175 3.30 -6.82 11.50
CA THR A 175 3.82 -6.03 12.62
C THR A 175 3.95 -4.55 12.27
N ARG A 176 4.41 -4.22 11.05
CA ARG A 176 4.58 -2.81 10.62
C ARG A 176 3.24 -2.17 10.31
N GLN A 177 2.35 -2.86 9.60
CA GLN A 177 1.00 -2.33 9.35
C GLN A 177 0.25 -2.09 10.66
N ALA A 178 0.33 -3.01 11.63
CA ALA A 178 -0.26 -2.81 12.95
C ALA A 178 0.32 -1.59 13.68
N ARG A 179 1.65 -1.45 13.70
CA ARG A 179 2.33 -0.30 14.32
C ARG A 179 1.95 1.03 13.65
N ILE A 180 1.80 1.05 12.33
CA ILE A 180 1.33 2.22 11.59
C ILE A 180 -0.12 2.53 11.95
N ARG A 181 -1.00 1.52 12.01
CA ARG A 181 -2.39 1.71 12.42
C ARG A 181 -2.48 2.28 13.84
N ASP A 182 -1.68 1.78 14.77
CA ASP A 182 -1.61 2.30 16.14
C ASP A 182 -1.13 3.76 16.19
N PHE A 183 -0.19 4.13 15.30
CA PHE A 183 0.27 5.50 15.15
C PHE A 183 -0.82 6.42 14.60
N CYS A 184 -1.52 6.01 13.54
CA CYS A 184 -2.66 6.76 13.00
C CYS A 184 -3.81 6.87 14.02
N GLY A 185 -4.01 5.85 14.87
CA GLY A 185 -4.98 5.90 15.97
C GLY A 185 -4.66 6.99 17.01
N GLN A 186 -3.39 7.35 17.17
CA GLN A 186 -2.94 8.38 18.11
C GLN A 186 -2.84 9.78 17.49
N TYR A 187 -2.37 9.87 16.24
CA TYR A 187 -2.03 11.14 15.57
C TYR A 187 -2.92 11.46 14.36
N GLY A 188 -3.97 10.67 14.13
CA GLY A 188 -4.91 10.84 13.02
C GLY A 188 -4.39 10.38 11.66
N GLY A 189 -5.20 10.64 10.63
CA GLY A 189 -4.95 10.21 9.24
C GLY A 189 -5.14 8.70 9.05
N SER A 190 -4.47 8.15 8.04
CA SER A 190 -4.53 6.74 7.67
C SER A 190 -3.15 6.20 7.27
N PRO A 191 -2.99 4.87 7.12
CA PRO A 191 -1.71 4.31 6.71
C PRO A 191 -1.25 4.81 5.33
N LEU A 192 -2.17 5.16 4.43
CA LEU A 192 -1.82 5.80 3.15
C LEU A 192 -1.30 7.24 3.33
N VAL A 193 -1.78 7.97 4.35
CA VAL A 193 -1.25 9.31 4.68
C VAL A 193 0.19 9.21 5.20
N VAL A 194 0.52 8.15 5.93
CA VAL A 194 1.90 7.87 6.38
C VAL A 194 2.84 7.67 5.18
N ASP A 195 2.45 6.91 4.15
CA ASP A 195 3.24 6.76 2.91
C ASP A 195 3.35 8.09 2.14
N ALA A 196 2.26 8.87 2.06
CA ALA A 196 2.30 10.20 1.44
C ALA A 196 3.27 11.16 2.16
N TYR A 197 3.23 11.14 3.49
CA TYR A 197 4.13 11.94 4.34
C TYR A 197 5.59 11.50 4.21
N ALA A 198 5.86 10.19 4.19
CA ALA A 198 7.21 9.67 3.98
C ALA A 198 7.81 10.19 2.66
N ARG A 199 7.02 10.19 1.58
CA ARG A 199 7.43 10.69 0.26
C ARG A 199 7.57 12.21 0.19
N SER A 200 6.71 12.96 0.88
CA SER A 200 6.84 14.43 0.89
C SER A 200 8.12 14.89 1.58
N ARG A 201 8.59 14.13 2.57
CA ARG A 201 9.85 14.39 3.27
C ARG A 201 11.08 14.12 2.42
N THR A 202 11.06 13.10 1.57
CA THR A 202 12.19 12.82 0.66
C THR A 202 12.27 13.84 -0.47
N ASN A 203 11.13 14.30 -0.99
CA ASN A 203 11.08 15.27 -2.08
C ASN A 203 11.49 16.70 -1.67
N THR A 204 11.42 17.03 -0.38
CA THR A 204 11.83 18.34 0.15
C THR A 204 13.33 18.48 0.38
N HIS A 205 14.10 17.39 0.29
CA HIS A 205 15.56 17.37 0.47
C HIS A 205 16.33 17.24 -0.86
N GLY A 206 15.65 17.34 -2.00
CA GLY A 206 16.21 17.26 -3.35
C GLY A 206 16.16 18.57 -4.15
N GLY A 207 16.04 19.72 -3.50
CA GLY A 207 16.06 21.06 -4.11
C GLY A 207 17.32 21.83 -3.77
#